data_AF-A0A1M7NXK5-F1
#
_entry.id   AF-A0A1M7NXK5-F1
#
_cell.length_a   1.000
_cell.length_b   1.000
_cell.length_c   1.000
_cell.angle_alpha   90.00
_cell.angle_beta   90.00
_cell.angle_gamma   90.00
#
_symmetry.space_group_name_H-M   'P 1'
#
loop_
_entity.id
_entity.type
_entity.pdbx_description
1 polymer ?
#
loop_
_entity_poly.entity_id
_entity_poly.type
_entity_poly.pdbx_seq_one_letter_code
_entity_poly.pdbx_strand_id
1 'polypeptide(L)'
;MKPLHGTDTAARASVTPVAPPTPLRSSQPAPGPLAAPAATACSCGGNCPRCAAMPALGASAPMIARAPAVAALTERDYRDFVQATIGQLNAAASFYADPLVQVNAARFDTLINAWYAMVTDRDKMITDHLGGDVLLRRNLQAAYIAALRALMPKAATVLGQTEDALYRINNGRIPPWAWQVPHRQEAGFSTPLADGQAVDPLGGNVAFASNGVSVTLLPDGVAVTNPANPTAAGTRLLFPISVPFTTTIANGVARIASFTPPAAVATLQTLYPPGVSAGGSSGYGRGTTREDQAGGKVDPRSTRLRFHEGQHGLDFQAFIAANALPAFTGATGQTEQQFRDAVEAYKRAIRAYVDRATKASSRVTHCVGTTIDQYNQAQAPGATITLECTP
;
A
#
# COMPACT_ATOMS: atom_id res chain seq x y z
N MET A 1 25.81 15.07 60.49
CA MET A 1 25.63 14.90 59.03
C MET A 1 24.24 15.42 58.67
N LYS A 2 24.17 16.45 57.81
CA LYS A 2 22.93 17.13 57.38
C LYS A 2 22.16 16.25 56.38
N PRO A 3 20.81 16.27 56.39
CA PRO A 3 20.03 15.74 55.28
C PRO A 3 19.81 16.84 54.22
N LEU A 4 20.02 16.49 52.95
CA LEU A 4 19.67 17.31 51.79
C LEU A 4 18.31 16.86 51.27
N HIS A 5 17.31 17.75 51.39
CA HIS A 5 16.09 17.73 50.60
C HIS A 5 16.38 18.35 49.23
N GLY A 6 16.05 17.62 48.16
CA GLY A 6 16.03 18.14 46.79
C GLY A 6 14.62 18.02 46.23
N THR A 7 13.97 19.17 46.02
CA THR A 7 12.69 19.32 45.33
C THR A 7 12.96 19.66 43.86
N ASP A 8 12.63 18.75 42.94
CA ASP A 8 12.69 19.04 41.50
C ASP A 8 11.43 19.79 41.06
N THR A 9 11.68 21.00 40.53
CA THR A 9 10.66 21.92 40.01
C THR A 9 10.70 21.83 38.49
N ALA A 10 9.69 21.22 37.87
CA ALA A 10 9.58 21.13 36.41
C ALA A 10 9.14 22.48 35.82
N ALA A 11 10.04 23.14 35.09
CA ALA A 11 9.75 24.32 34.30
C ALA A 11 8.91 23.95 33.06
N ARG A 12 7.67 24.45 32.98
CA ARG A 12 6.87 24.47 31.76
C ARG A 12 7.34 25.60 30.85
N ALA A 13 7.92 25.26 29.70
CA ALA A 13 8.13 26.20 28.61
C ALA A 13 6.79 26.47 27.90
N SER A 14 6.31 27.71 27.97
CA SER A 14 5.19 28.21 27.18
C SER A 14 5.64 28.47 25.74
N VAL A 15 5.08 27.73 24.79
CA VAL A 15 5.27 27.96 23.36
C VAL A 15 4.21 28.95 22.87
N THR A 16 4.66 30.12 22.43
CA THR A 16 3.80 31.13 21.79
C THR A 16 3.46 30.68 20.36
N PRO A 17 2.19 30.73 19.92
CA PRO A 17 1.83 30.36 18.55
C PRO A 17 2.31 31.42 17.56
N VAL A 18 3.01 30.96 16.51
CA VAL A 18 3.41 31.77 15.35
C VAL A 18 2.20 31.93 14.44
N ALA A 19 1.87 33.18 14.08
CA ALA A 19 0.77 33.49 13.17
C ALA A 19 1.04 32.96 11.75
N PRO A 20 0.01 32.46 11.04
CA PRO A 20 0.17 31.95 9.68
C PRO A 20 0.46 33.09 8.67
N PRO A 21 1.28 32.84 7.64
CA PRO A 21 1.59 33.84 6.63
C PRO A 21 0.36 34.17 5.77
N THR A 22 0.20 35.46 5.48
CA THR A 22 -0.83 36.00 4.60
C THR A 22 -0.61 35.56 3.15
N PRO A 23 -1.63 35.05 2.43
CA PRO A 23 -1.44 34.63 1.05
C PRO A 23 -1.32 35.84 0.11
N LEU A 24 -0.26 35.84 -0.71
CA LEU A 24 -0.09 36.76 -1.82
C LEU A 24 -1.14 36.46 -2.90
N ARG A 25 -1.98 37.46 -3.21
CA ARG A 25 -2.91 37.42 -4.35
C ARG A 25 -2.11 37.44 -5.66
N SER A 26 -2.12 36.33 -6.37
CA SER A 26 -1.69 36.27 -7.78
C SER A 26 -2.89 36.59 -8.68
N SER A 27 -2.81 37.70 -9.41
CA SER A 27 -3.73 38.05 -10.49
C SER A 27 -3.25 37.40 -11.79
N GLN A 28 -3.78 36.22 -12.12
CA GLN A 28 -3.68 35.65 -13.47
C GLN A 28 -5.07 35.50 -14.10
N PRO A 29 -5.22 35.80 -15.40
CA PRO A 29 -6.49 35.65 -16.11
C PRO A 29 -6.83 34.18 -16.33
N ALA A 30 -8.13 33.87 -16.27
CA ALA A 30 -8.67 32.52 -16.42
C ALA A 30 -8.38 31.93 -17.82
N PRO A 31 -7.95 30.65 -17.92
CA PRO A 31 -7.88 29.97 -19.21
C PRO A 31 -9.30 29.59 -19.69
N GLY A 32 -9.55 29.83 -20.98
CA GLY A 32 -10.79 29.47 -21.65
C GLY A 32 -11.01 27.95 -21.76
N PRO A 33 -12.24 27.50 -22.07
CA PRO A 33 -12.60 26.09 -22.07
C PRO A 33 -11.93 25.33 -23.22
N LEU A 34 -11.25 24.23 -22.91
CA LEU A 34 -10.74 23.27 -23.89
C LEU A 34 -11.86 22.29 -24.26
N ALA A 35 -12.18 22.23 -25.55
CA ALA A 35 -13.11 21.26 -26.13
C ALA A 35 -12.52 19.84 -26.11
N ALA A 36 -13.34 18.86 -25.75
CA ALA A 36 -12.99 17.45 -25.80
C ALA A 36 -12.97 16.93 -27.25
N PRO A 37 -12.01 16.08 -27.66
CA PRO A 37 -12.07 15.43 -28.96
C PRO A 37 -13.15 14.34 -28.98
N ALA A 38 -13.97 14.36 -30.03
CA ALA A 38 -14.96 13.33 -30.31
C ALA A 38 -14.27 12.01 -30.72
N ALA A 39 -14.59 10.93 -30.02
CA ALA A 39 -14.18 9.59 -30.38
C ALA A 39 -15.11 9.03 -31.48
N THR A 40 -14.59 8.89 -32.69
CA THR A 40 -15.29 8.16 -33.77
C THR A 40 -14.84 6.70 -33.73
N ALA A 41 -15.68 5.83 -33.17
CA ALA A 41 -15.50 4.39 -33.23
C ALA A 41 -16.42 3.80 -34.30
N CYS A 42 -15.84 3.20 -35.34
CA CYS A 42 -16.53 2.23 -36.19
C CYS A 42 -16.01 0.83 -35.82
N SER A 43 -16.84 0.02 -35.17
CA SER A 43 -16.63 -1.41 -35.00
C SER A 43 -17.66 -2.14 -35.87
N CYS A 44 -17.18 -2.93 -36.83
CA CYS A 44 -18.03 -3.70 -37.73
C CYS A 44 -18.40 -5.04 -37.07
N GLY A 45 -19.58 -5.11 -36.48
CA GLY A 45 -20.24 -6.36 -36.10
C GLY A 45 -21.62 -6.44 -36.73
N GLY A 46 -21.78 -7.32 -37.73
CA GLY A 46 -23.06 -7.89 -38.20
C GLY A 46 -24.08 -6.94 -38.84
N ASN A 47 -24.40 -7.19 -40.12
CA ASN A 47 -25.56 -6.68 -40.88
C ASN A 47 -25.60 -5.18 -41.22
N CYS A 48 -24.68 -4.74 -42.10
CA CYS A 48 -24.84 -3.50 -42.85
C CYS A 48 -25.12 -3.81 -44.34
N PRO A 49 -26.19 -3.26 -44.98
CA PRO A 49 -26.60 -3.60 -46.35
C PRO A 49 -25.74 -2.95 -47.46
N ARG A 50 -24.49 -2.57 -47.15
CA ARG A 50 -23.55 -1.92 -48.08
C ARG A 50 -22.45 -2.84 -48.63
N CYS A 51 -22.52 -4.15 -48.38
CA CYS A 51 -21.50 -5.11 -48.80
C CYS A 51 -21.87 -5.95 -50.05
N ALA A 52 -22.81 -5.50 -50.89
CA ALA A 52 -23.19 -6.22 -52.10
C ALA A 52 -22.78 -5.45 -53.36
N ALA A 53 -21.73 -5.95 -54.01
CA ALA A 53 -21.42 -5.92 -55.45
C ALA A 53 -19.91 -5.73 -55.68
N MET A 54 -19.20 -6.80 -56.03
CA MET A 54 -17.88 -6.69 -56.67
C MET A 54 -18.05 -6.90 -58.18
N PRO A 55 -17.65 -5.94 -59.03
CA PRO A 55 -17.34 -6.22 -60.42
C PRO A 55 -15.91 -6.76 -60.53
N ALA A 56 -15.74 -7.82 -61.34
CA ALA A 56 -14.43 -8.28 -61.77
C ALA A 56 -13.85 -7.27 -62.76
N LEU A 57 -12.76 -6.61 -62.40
CA LEU A 57 -11.95 -5.81 -63.31
C LEU A 57 -10.47 -6.14 -63.10
N GLY A 58 -9.83 -6.53 -64.19
CA GLY A 58 -8.38 -6.62 -64.27
C GLY A 58 -7.70 -5.26 -64.33
N ALA A 59 -6.37 -5.34 -64.28
CA ALA A 59 -5.37 -4.30 -64.51
C ALA A 59 -5.03 -3.35 -63.33
N SER A 60 -3.73 -3.34 -63.03
CA SER A 60 -2.94 -2.31 -62.35
C SER A 60 -3.24 -2.05 -60.86
N ALA A 61 -2.45 -2.69 -59.99
CA ALA A 61 -2.37 -2.35 -58.57
C ALA A 61 -1.98 -0.86 -58.42
N PRO A 62 -2.78 -0.03 -57.73
CA PRO A 62 -2.39 1.35 -57.45
C PRO A 62 -1.13 1.32 -56.57
N MET A 63 -0.10 2.09 -56.94
CA MET A 63 1.02 2.38 -56.05
C MET A 63 0.45 3.04 -54.78
N ILE A 64 0.34 2.27 -53.70
CA ILE A 64 0.02 2.81 -52.38
C ILE A 64 1.20 3.70 -51.99
N ALA A 65 1.02 5.01 -52.09
CA ALA A 65 2.00 5.97 -51.59
C ALA A 65 2.28 5.65 -50.12
N ARG A 66 3.55 5.39 -49.79
CA ARG A 66 3.98 5.22 -48.39
C ARG A 66 3.52 6.44 -47.60
N ALA A 67 2.75 6.23 -46.54
CA ALA A 67 2.45 7.28 -45.59
C ALA A 67 3.77 7.94 -45.15
N PRO A 68 3.82 9.28 -45.04
CA PRO A 68 5.03 9.97 -44.61
C PRO A 68 5.47 9.41 -43.26
N ALA A 69 6.77 9.16 -43.11
CA ALA A 69 7.35 8.73 -41.84
C ALA A 69 7.02 9.78 -40.78
N VAL A 70 6.42 9.35 -39.66
CA VAL A 70 6.20 10.23 -38.51
C VAL A 70 7.57 10.62 -37.98
N ALA A 71 7.86 11.92 -37.95
CA ALA A 71 9.11 12.43 -37.39
C ALA A 71 9.26 11.93 -35.95
N ALA A 72 10.47 11.47 -35.58
CA ALA A 72 10.76 11.06 -34.21
C ALA A 72 10.62 12.26 -33.26
N LEU A 73 10.06 12.02 -32.07
CA LEU A 73 9.95 13.05 -31.03
C LEU A 73 11.34 13.45 -30.53
N THR A 74 11.52 14.74 -30.28
CA THR A 74 12.74 15.30 -29.68
C THR A 74 12.67 15.28 -28.15
N GLU A 75 13.81 15.42 -27.48
CA GLU A 75 13.86 15.58 -26.01
C GLU A 75 12.96 16.72 -25.53
N ARG A 76 12.94 17.83 -26.29
CA ARG A 76 12.07 18.97 -26.00
C ARG A 76 10.59 18.59 -26.04
N ASP A 77 10.17 17.84 -27.06
CA ASP A 77 8.77 17.39 -27.17
C ASP A 77 8.37 16.52 -25.97
N TYR A 78 9.23 15.59 -25.56
CA TYR A 78 9.01 14.77 -24.37
C TYR A 78 8.88 15.61 -23.09
N ARG A 79 9.75 16.61 -22.91
CA ARG A 79 9.70 17.53 -21.77
C ARG A 79 8.41 18.35 -21.76
N ASP A 80 7.99 18.84 -22.92
CA ASP A 80 6.75 19.60 -23.09
C ASP A 80 5.53 18.74 -22.74
N PHE A 81 5.50 17.46 -23.14
CA PHE A 81 4.44 16.52 -22.74
C PHE A 81 4.37 16.30 -21.23
N VAL A 82 5.50 16.14 -20.55
CA VAL A 82 5.54 15.97 -19.09
C VAL A 82 5.09 17.25 -18.39
N GLN A 83 5.55 18.41 -18.84
CA GLN A 83 5.14 19.71 -18.28
C GLN A 83 3.65 19.97 -18.48
N ALA A 84 3.08 19.60 -19.63
CA ALA A 84 1.64 19.69 -19.87
C ALA A 84 0.84 18.82 -18.87
N THR A 85 1.30 17.59 -18.61
CA THR A 85 0.67 16.73 -17.59
C THR A 85 0.78 17.32 -16.18
N ILE A 86 1.94 17.90 -15.82
CA ILE A 86 2.11 18.64 -14.55
C ILE A 86 1.08 19.77 -14.45
N GLY A 87 0.94 20.58 -15.51
CA GLY A 87 -0.03 21.68 -15.58
C GLY A 87 -1.47 21.18 -15.41
N GLN A 88 -1.84 20.10 -16.09
CA GLN A 88 -3.18 19.50 -15.99
C GLN A 88 -3.48 19.00 -14.57
N LEU A 89 -2.52 18.33 -13.91
CA LEU A 89 -2.70 17.84 -12.53
C LEU A 89 -2.82 19.01 -11.54
N ASN A 90 -2.04 20.07 -11.69
CA ASN A 90 -2.15 21.27 -10.86
C ASN A 90 -3.50 22.00 -11.07
N ALA A 91 -3.98 22.08 -12.31
CA ALA A 91 -5.30 22.61 -12.62
C ALA A 91 -6.41 21.76 -12.00
N ALA A 92 -6.28 20.43 -12.05
CA ALA A 92 -7.20 19.51 -11.41
C ALA A 92 -7.20 19.68 -9.87
N ALA A 93 -6.03 19.79 -9.24
CA ALA A 93 -5.91 20.07 -7.82
C ALA A 93 -6.66 21.35 -7.42
N SER A 94 -6.49 22.42 -8.21
CA SER A 94 -7.18 23.69 -7.98
C SER A 94 -8.70 23.56 -8.18
N PHE A 95 -9.14 22.87 -9.23
CA PHE A 95 -10.57 22.66 -9.51
C PHE A 95 -11.24 21.85 -8.40
N TYR A 96 -10.65 20.74 -7.97
CA TYR A 96 -11.21 19.91 -6.89
C TYR A 96 -10.93 20.48 -5.49
N ALA A 97 -10.18 21.56 -5.34
CA ALA A 97 -10.10 22.26 -4.06
C ALA A 97 -11.35 23.11 -3.77
N ASP A 98 -12.12 23.48 -4.80
CA ASP A 98 -13.37 24.23 -4.64
C ASP A 98 -14.42 23.36 -3.91
N PRO A 99 -14.94 23.79 -2.73
CA PRO A 99 -15.93 23.03 -1.97
C PRO A 99 -17.23 22.76 -2.75
N LEU A 100 -17.57 23.58 -3.74
CA LEU A 100 -18.79 23.45 -4.55
C LEU A 100 -18.68 22.34 -5.60
N VAL A 101 -17.47 21.97 -6.00
CA VAL A 101 -17.26 20.89 -6.97
C VAL A 101 -17.62 19.55 -6.35
N GLN A 102 -18.60 18.87 -6.94
CA GLN A 102 -19.06 17.55 -6.52
C GLN A 102 -18.36 16.44 -7.31
N VAL A 103 -18.11 15.31 -6.64
CA VAL A 103 -17.50 14.11 -7.22
C VAL A 103 -18.39 12.93 -6.91
N ASN A 104 -18.92 12.25 -7.95
CA ASN A 104 -19.62 10.98 -7.77
C ASN A 104 -18.67 9.79 -7.95
N ALA A 105 -19.12 8.59 -7.58
CA ALA A 105 -18.33 7.36 -7.64
C ALA A 105 -17.76 7.07 -9.05
N ALA A 106 -18.59 7.17 -10.08
CA ALA A 106 -18.17 6.92 -11.46
C ALA A 106 -17.09 7.91 -11.93
N ARG A 107 -17.28 9.20 -11.62
CA ARG A 107 -16.31 10.26 -11.94
C ARG A 107 -15.01 10.05 -11.18
N PHE A 108 -15.07 9.70 -9.89
CA PHE A 108 -13.88 9.36 -9.11
C PHE A 108 -13.08 8.24 -9.77
N ASP A 109 -13.75 7.15 -10.15
CA ASP A 109 -13.11 6.01 -10.80
C ASP A 109 -12.44 6.38 -12.13
N THR A 110 -13.14 7.14 -12.97
CA THR A 110 -12.58 7.62 -14.24
C THR A 110 -11.35 8.50 -14.01
N LEU A 111 -11.42 9.43 -13.05
CA LEU A 111 -10.33 10.36 -12.76
C LEU A 111 -9.09 9.63 -12.25
N ILE A 112 -9.22 8.75 -11.26
CA ILE A 112 -8.05 8.05 -10.70
C ILE A 112 -7.40 7.18 -11.77
N ASN A 113 -8.18 6.43 -12.55
CA ASN A 113 -7.60 5.58 -13.59
C ASN A 113 -6.85 6.41 -14.64
N ALA A 114 -7.44 7.54 -15.07
CA ALA A 114 -6.81 8.43 -16.05
C ALA A 114 -5.54 9.09 -15.49
N TRP A 115 -5.59 9.61 -14.26
CA TRP A 115 -4.43 10.24 -13.63
C TRP A 115 -3.30 9.25 -13.35
N TYR A 116 -3.65 8.02 -12.96
CA TYR A 116 -2.66 6.98 -12.75
C TYR A 116 -1.95 6.56 -14.04
N ALA A 117 -2.71 6.39 -15.13
CA ALA A 117 -2.14 6.14 -16.45
C ALA A 117 -1.20 7.27 -16.88
N MET A 118 -1.67 8.53 -16.77
CA MET A 118 -0.86 9.70 -17.13
C MET A 118 0.43 9.77 -16.32
N VAL A 119 0.39 9.65 -14.99
CA VAL A 119 1.58 9.79 -14.16
C VAL A 119 2.59 8.68 -14.41
N THR A 120 2.11 7.45 -14.65
CA THR A 120 2.98 6.29 -14.92
C THR A 120 3.65 6.40 -16.29
N ASP A 121 2.89 6.76 -17.33
CA ASP A 121 3.43 6.97 -18.67
C ASP A 121 4.46 8.09 -18.71
N ARG A 122 4.21 9.18 -17.98
CA ARG A 122 5.14 10.31 -17.91
C ARG A 122 6.38 10.00 -17.08
N ASP A 123 6.26 9.23 -16.00
CA ASP A 123 7.43 8.78 -15.25
C ASP A 123 8.34 7.86 -16.09
N LYS A 124 7.73 6.95 -16.87
CA LYS A 124 8.46 6.12 -17.85
C LYS A 124 9.14 6.98 -18.90
N MET A 125 8.46 7.99 -19.45
CA MET A 125 9.03 8.93 -20.41
C MET A 125 10.22 9.70 -19.84
N ILE A 126 10.14 10.19 -18.60
CA ILE A 126 11.26 10.85 -17.93
C ILE A 126 12.46 9.91 -17.81
N THR A 127 12.21 8.65 -17.45
CA THR A 127 13.24 7.62 -17.31
C THR A 127 13.90 7.28 -18.64
N ASP A 128 13.09 6.97 -19.65
CA ASP A 128 13.56 6.36 -20.91
C ASP A 128 14.09 7.40 -21.90
N HIS A 129 13.59 8.64 -21.86
CA HIS A 129 13.87 9.66 -22.88
C HIS A 129 14.50 10.95 -22.35
N LEU A 130 14.39 11.24 -21.04
CA LEU A 130 14.88 12.49 -20.44
C LEU A 130 16.01 12.25 -19.43
N GLY A 131 16.73 11.12 -19.56
CA GLY A 131 17.88 10.80 -18.70
C GLY A 131 17.54 10.66 -17.21
N GLY A 132 16.28 10.42 -16.86
CA GLY A 132 15.84 10.32 -15.47
C GLY A 132 15.86 11.66 -14.72
N ASP A 133 15.55 12.78 -15.39
CA ASP A 133 15.48 14.12 -14.80
C ASP A 133 14.73 14.13 -13.45
N VAL A 134 15.50 14.22 -12.36
CA VAL A 134 15.01 14.07 -10.98
C VAL A 134 14.08 15.21 -10.59
N LEU A 135 14.38 16.44 -11.03
CA LEU A 135 13.56 17.61 -10.72
C LEU A 135 12.21 17.52 -11.44
N LEU A 136 12.23 17.15 -12.72
CA LEU A 136 11.01 16.98 -13.49
C LEU A 136 10.12 15.85 -12.93
N ARG A 137 10.72 14.72 -12.55
CA ARG A 137 10.01 13.62 -11.86
C ARG A 137 9.39 14.08 -10.55
N ARG A 138 10.14 14.79 -9.71
CA ARG A 138 9.64 15.32 -8.43
C ARG A 138 8.47 16.28 -8.64
N ASN A 139 8.53 17.14 -9.67
CA ASN A 139 7.43 18.05 -10.00
C ASN A 139 6.17 17.32 -10.46
N LEU A 140 6.32 16.27 -11.28
CA LEU A 140 5.24 15.38 -11.69
C LEU A 140 4.58 14.69 -10.48
N GLN A 141 5.39 14.10 -9.59
CA GLN A 141 4.92 13.45 -8.38
C GLN A 141 4.18 14.41 -7.45
N ALA A 142 4.73 15.62 -7.23
CA ALA A 142 4.11 16.64 -6.40
C ALA A 142 2.75 17.10 -6.95
N ALA A 143 2.65 17.33 -8.27
CA ALA A 143 1.39 17.71 -8.91
C ALA A 143 0.33 16.60 -8.78
N TYR A 144 0.73 15.34 -8.95
CA TYR A 144 -0.17 14.19 -8.77
C TYR A 144 -0.67 14.07 -7.32
N ILE A 145 0.21 14.19 -6.33
CA ILE A 145 -0.16 14.18 -4.90
C ILE A 145 -1.13 15.32 -4.59
N ALA A 146 -0.88 16.53 -5.10
CA ALA A 146 -1.77 17.66 -4.90
C ALA A 146 -3.18 17.39 -5.46
N ALA A 147 -3.27 16.81 -6.67
CA ALA A 147 -4.53 16.45 -7.30
C ALA A 147 -5.30 15.39 -6.48
N LEU A 148 -4.60 14.35 -6.00
CA LEU A 148 -5.19 13.33 -5.13
C LEU A 148 -5.70 13.91 -3.81
N ARG A 149 -4.92 14.77 -3.15
CA ARG A 149 -5.32 15.40 -1.89
C ARG A 149 -6.55 16.30 -2.03
N ALA A 150 -6.76 16.92 -3.18
CA ALA A 150 -7.98 17.68 -3.45
C ALA A 150 -9.19 16.76 -3.74
N LEU A 151 -8.95 15.63 -4.42
CA LEU A 151 -10.01 14.69 -4.82
C LEU A 151 -10.50 13.79 -3.66
N MET A 152 -9.60 13.29 -2.82
CA MET A 152 -9.88 12.25 -1.83
C MET A 152 -10.91 12.62 -0.77
N PRO A 153 -10.88 13.81 -0.13
CA PRO A 153 -11.88 14.18 0.88
C PRO A 153 -13.31 14.22 0.31
N LYS A 154 -13.46 14.64 -0.95
CA LYS A 154 -14.75 14.68 -1.66
C LYS A 154 -15.25 13.28 -1.94
N ALA A 155 -14.38 12.41 -2.46
CA ALA A 155 -14.71 11.02 -2.71
C ALA A 155 -15.06 10.28 -1.41
N ALA A 156 -14.31 10.52 -0.33
CA ALA A 156 -14.54 9.93 0.99
C ALA A 156 -15.97 10.22 1.47
N THR A 157 -16.39 11.48 1.36
CA THR A 157 -17.75 11.93 1.73
C THR A 157 -18.83 11.20 0.91
N VAL A 158 -18.68 11.17 -0.42
CA VAL A 158 -19.72 10.61 -1.30
C VAL A 158 -19.77 9.07 -1.27
N LEU A 159 -18.63 8.42 -1.03
CA LEU A 159 -18.54 6.96 -0.96
C LEU A 159 -18.79 6.42 0.46
N GLY A 160 -18.93 7.29 1.47
CA GLY A 160 -19.09 6.87 2.86
C GLY A 160 -17.87 6.10 3.39
N GLN A 161 -16.67 6.47 2.94
CA GLN A 161 -15.40 5.86 3.31
C GLN A 161 -14.49 6.90 3.96
N THR A 162 -13.54 6.48 4.79
CA THR A 162 -12.46 7.39 5.22
C THR A 162 -11.46 7.58 4.08
N GLU A 163 -10.69 8.67 4.09
CA GLU A 163 -9.62 8.85 3.10
C GLU A 163 -8.60 7.71 3.14
N ASP A 164 -8.20 7.26 4.33
CA ASP A 164 -7.30 6.11 4.51
C ASP A 164 -7.84 4.82 3.87
N ALA A 165 -9.15 4.59 4.00
CA ALA A 165 -9.79 3.44 3.36
C ALA A 165 -9.75 3.58 1.83
N LEU A 166 -9.99 4.79 1.30
CA LEU A 166 -9.87 5.03 -0.14
C LEU A 166 -8.44 4.85 -0.65
N TYR A 167 -7.41 5.33 0.03
CA TYR A 167 -6.03 5.07 -0.39
C TYR A 167 -5.73 3.57 -0.42
N ARG A 168 -6.19 2.81 0.58
CA ARG A 168 -5.99 1.35 0.66
C ARG A 168 -6.75 0.58 -0.42
N ILE A 169 -8.04 0.89 -0.63
CA ILE A 169 -8.86 0.28 -1.70
C ILE A 169 -8.23 0.56 -3.07
N ASN A 170 -7.69 1.76 -3.24
CA ASN A 170 -7.20 2.24 -4.52
C ASN A 170 -5.70 2.09 -4.73
N ASN A 171 -4.99 1.35 -3.87
CA ASN A 171 -3.54 1.28 -4.00
C ASN A 171 -3.02 0.51 -5.22
N GLY A 172 -3.86 -0.28 -5.89
CA GLY A 172 -3.51 -0.81 -7.21
C GLY A 172 -3.41 0.29 -8.28
N ARG A 173 -4.12 1.40 -8.07
CA ARG A 173 -4.20 2.56 -8.97
C ARG A 173 -3.63 3.86 -8.36
N ILE A 174 -3.00 3.78 -7.19
CA ILE A 174 -2.32 4.89 -6.52
C ILE A 174 -0.97 4.38 -6.05
N PRO A 175 0.14 4.84 -6.65
CA PRO A 175 1.47 4.47 -6.21
C PRO A 175 1.69 4.69 -4.72
N PRO A 176 2.41 3.79 -4.02
CA PRO A 176 2.69 3.94 -2.59
C PRO A 176 3.32 5.29 -2.21
N TRP A 177 4.12 5.90 -3.08
CA TRP A 177 4.75 7.21 -2.85
C TRP A 177 3.74 8.37 -2.83
N ALA A 178 2.55 8.16 -3.37
CA ALA A 178 1.49 9.17 -3.45
C ALA A 178 0.45 9.06 -2.32
N TRP A 179 0.63 8.12 -1.38
CA TRP A 179 -0.26 7.96 -0.23
C TRP A 179 -0.12 9.11 0.77
N GLN A 180 -1.07 9.25 1.69
CA GLN A 180 -1.01 10.27 2.75
C GLN A 180 0.26 10.18 3.57
N VAL A 181 0.61 8.96 3.97
CA VAL A 181 1.94 8.58 4.44
C VAL A 181 2.65 7.93 3.25
N PRO A 182 3.64 8.60 2.64
CA PRO A 182 4.33 8.04 1.48
C PRO A 182 5.03 6.73 1.85
N HIS A 183 4.95 5.77 0.94
CA HIS A 183 5.67 4.51 1.03
C HIS A 183 6.49 4.30 -0.25
N ARG A 184 7.49 3.43 -0.18
CA ARG A 184 8.25 2.98 -1.35
C ARG A 184 8.32 1.47 -1.40
N GLN A 185 8.37 0.94 -2.61
CA GLN A 185 8.71 -0.47 -2.80
C GLN A 185 10.23 -0.61 -2.73
N GLU A 186 10.72 -1.41 -1.79
CA GLU A 186 12.14 -1.69 -1.63
C GLU A 186 12.49 -3.05 -2.26
N ALA A 187 13.66 -3.17 -2.90
CA ALA A 187 14.10 -4.44 -3.48
C ALA A 187 14.25 -5.51 -2.39
N GLY A 188 13.77 -6.73 -2.66
CA GLY A 188 13.80 -7.82 -1.69
C GLY A 188 12.69 -7.79 -0.63
N PHE A 189 11.78 -6.80 -0.65
CA PHE A 189 10.62 -6.76 0.25
C PHE A 189 9.31 -6.74 -0.52
N SER A 190 8.33 -7.52 -0.09
CA SER A 190 6.96 -7.43 -0.57
C SER A 190 6.22 -6.28 0.09
N THR A 191 6.40 -6.13 1.39
CA THR A 191 5.82 -5.06 2.20
C THR A 191 6.46 -3.71 1.83
N PRO A 192 5.69 -2.71 1.34
CA PRO A 192 6.21 -1.37 1.11
C PRO A 192 6.71 -0.72 2.42
N LEU A 193 7.80 0.02 2.32
CA LEU A 193 8.41 0.73 3.45
C LEU A 193 7.85 2.15 3.54
N ALA A 194 7.46 2.60 4.73
CA ALA A 194 7.10 4.00 4.93
C ALA A 194 8.32 4.90 4.70
N ASP A 195 8.08 6.15 4.30
CA ASP A 195 9.15 7.11 4.11
C ASP A 195 9.96 7.34 5.39
N GLY A 196 11.27 7.54 5.25
CA GLY A 196 12.21 7.62 6.38
C GLY A 196 12.62 6.29 7.00
N GLN A 197 11.93 5.17 6.74
CA GLN A 197 12.44 3.84 7.12
C GLN A 197 13.62 3.47 6.20
N ALA A 198 14.74 3.06 6.78
CA ALA A 198 15.94 2.67 6.04
C ALA A 198 16.23 1.17 6.18
N VAL A 199 16.74 0.57 5.11
CA VAL A 199 17.29 -0.79 5.15
C VAL A 199 18.63 -0.74 5.85
N ASP A 200 18.83 -1.58 6.85
CA ASP A 200 20.12 -1.82 7.45
C ASP A 200 21.08 -2.40 6.40
N PRO A 201 22.18 -1.70 6.05
CA PRO A 201 23.11 -2.16 5.02
C PRO A 201 23.83 -3.47 5.38
N LEU A 202 23.87 -3.86 6.66
CA LEU A 202 24.54 -5.10 7.10
C LEU A 202 23.58 -6.28 7.12
N GLY A 203 22.44 -6.13 7.79
CA GLY A 203 21.46 -7.21 7.96
C GLY A 203 20.43 -7.30 6.84
N GLY A 204 20.30 -6.27 6.01
CA GLY A 204 19.25 -6.16 5.00
C GLY A 204 17.84 -5.99 5.59
N ASN A 205 17.70 -5.78 6.90
CA ASN A 205 16.41 -5.67 7.59
C ASN A 205 15.98 -4.21 7.74
N VAL A 206 14.70 -3.96 8.03
CA VAL A 206 14.18 -2.63 8.36
C VAL A 206 13.64 -2.66 9.79
N ALA A 207 14.16 -1.78 10.65
CA ALA A 207 13.69 -1.64 12.03
C ALA A 207 12.90 -0.34 12.22
N PHE A 208 11.76 -0.42 12.89
CA PHE A 208 10.94 0.74 13.26
C PHE A 208 10.15 0.48 14.54
N ALA A 209 9.63 1.52 15.15
CA ALA A 209 8.75 1.41 16.32
C ALA A 209 7.32 1.83 15.95
N SER A 210 6.33 1.09 16.44
CA SER A 210 4.91 1.42 16.27
C SER A 210 4.15 1.05 17.53
N ASN A 211 3.44 2.00 18.12
CA ASN A 211 2.61 1.79 19.33
C ASN A 211 3.36 1.06 20.47
N GLY A 212 4.62 1.45 20.72
CA GLY A 212 5.47 0.83 21.75
C GLY A 212 6.06 -0.54 21.38
N VAL A 213 5.82 -1.03 20.16
CA VAL A 213 6.39 -2.29 19.63
C VAL A 213 7.58 -1.98 18.74
N SER A 214 8.73 -2.61 19.00
CA SER A 214 9.87 -2.62 18.09
C SER A 214 9.64 -3.68 17.02
N VAL A 215 9.44 -3.26 15.78
CA VAL A 215 9.16 -4.13 14.64
C VAL A 215 10.39 -4.25 13.76
N THR A 216 10.76 -5.47 13.41
CA THR A 216 11.78 -5.78 12.41
C THR A 216 11.12 -6.41 11.19
N LEU A 217 11.11 -5.71 10.07
CA LEU A 217 10.73 -6.25 8.77
C LEU A 217 11.95 -6.89 8.11
N LEU A 218 11.88 -8.20 7.88
CA LEU A 218 12.92 -9.00 7.24
C LEU A 218 12.71 -9.02 5.72
N PRO A 219 13.77 -9.19 4.91
CA PRO A 219 13.65 -9.48 3.49
C PRO A 219 12.76 -10.69 3.22
N ASP A 220 12.11 -10.67 2.06
CA ASP A 220 11.36 -11.80 1.54
C ASP A 220 12.26 -13.03 1.47
N GLY A 221 11.74 -14.17 1.93
CA GLY A 221 12.47 -15.43 1.95
C GLY A 221 11.79 -16.52 1.12
N VAL A 222 12.48 -17.65 0.99
CA VAL A 222 11.88 -18.89 0.50
C VAL A 222 11.53 -19.77 1.69
N ALA A 223 10.28 -20.22 1.79
CA ALA A 223 9.87 -21.16 2.82
C ALA A 223 10.54 -22.51 2.57
N VAL A 224 11.50 -22.89 3.43
CA VAL A 224 12.23 -24.17 3.27
C VAL A 224 11.31 -25.37 3.52
N THR A 225 10.38 -25.23 4.47
CA THR A 225 9.29 -26.15 4.75
C THR A 225 8.23 -25.37 5.53
N ASN A 226 7.09 -25.06 4.92
CA ASN A 226 5.89 -24.72 5.70
C ASN A 226 5.06 -25.99 5.84
N PRO A 227 5.22 -26.80 6.91
CA PRO A 227 4.47 -28.04 7.05
C PRO A 227 2.95 -27.82 7.11
N ALA A 228 2.49 -26.63 7.48
CA ALA A 228 1.07 -26.29 7.56
C ALA A 228 0.44 -25.89 6.21
N ASN A 229 1.21 -25.33 5.28
CA ASN A 229 0.74 -24.96 3.95
C ASN A 229 1.93 -24.80 2.99
N PRO A 230 2.46 -25.90 2.43
CA PRO A 230 3.70 -25.89 1.67
C PRO A 230 3.58 -25.19 0.31
N THR A 231 2.36 -24.80 -0.11
CA THR A 231 2.08 -24.35 -1.48
C THR A 231 1.71 -22.88 -1.60
N ALA A 232 1.45 -22.16 -0.50
CA ALA A 232 1.06 -20.76 -0.54
C ALA A 232 2.17 -19.84 -0.03
N ALA A 233 2.35 -18.69 -0.71
CA ALA A 233 3.06 -17.58 -0.13
C ALA A 233 2.30 -17.05 1.09
N GLY A 234 3.02 -16.41 2.01
CA GLY A 234 2.38 -15.83 3.17
C GLY A 234 3.29 -14.88 3.92
N THR A 235 2.69 -13.79 4.35
CA THR A 235 3.30 -12.79 5.22
C THR A 235 2.95 -13.09 6.67
N ARG A 236 3.97 -13.13 7.54
CA ARG A 236 3.83 -13.60 8.93
C ARG A 236 4.24 -12.52 9.91
N LEU A 237 3.43 -12.36 10.94
CA LEU A 237 3.73 -11.56 12.12
C LEU A 237 4.08 -12.47 13.29
N LEU A 238 5.30 -12.36 13.82
CA LEU A 238 5.79 -13.20 14.92
C LEU A 238 6.18 -12.33 16.12
N PHE A 239 5.87 -12.79 17.32
CA PHE A 239 6.30 -12.19 18.58
C PHE A 239 7.12 -13.22 19.37
N PRO A 240 8.46 -13.17 19.34
CA PRO A 240 9.27 -14.02 20.19
C PRO A 240 9.08 -13.61 21.66
N ILE A 241 8.56 -14.52 22.49
CA ILE A 241 8.32 -14.26 23.92
C ILE A 241 9.33 -15.04 24.76
N SER A 242 10.17 -14.32 25.50
CA SER A 242 11.05 -14.85 26.53
C SER A 242 10.94 -13.99 27.79
N VAL A 243 10.78 -14.63 28.94
CA VAL A 243 10.68 -13.98 30.25
C VAL A 243 11.63 -14.71 31.21
N PRO A 244 12.94 -14.42 31.17
CA PRO A 244 13.88 -15.02 32.10
C PRO A 244 13.64 -14.48 33.51
N PHE A 245 13.72 -15.35 34.51
CA PHE A 245 13.51 -15.01 35.92
C PHE A 245 14.41 -15.80 36.85
N THR A 246 14.58 -15.30 38.06
CA THR A 246 15.29 -15.97 39.16
C THR A 246 14.38 -16.08 40.38
N THR A 247 14.66 -17.07 41.23
CA THR A 247 13.89 -17.31 42.46
C THR A 247 14.77 -17.19 43.69
N THR A 248 14.16 -16.81 44.81
CA THR A 248 14.70 -16.92 46.16
C THR A 248 13.79 -17.81 46.98
N ILE A 249 14.38 -18.66 47.83
CA ILE A 249 13.62 -19.52 48.74
C ILE A 249 13.57 -18.84 50.11
N ALA A 250 12.37 -18.54 50.58
CA ALA A 250 12.13 -18.07 51.93
C ALA A 250 11.05 -18.93 52.58
N ASN A 251 11.33 -19.46 53.78
CA ASN A 251 10.41 -20.35 54.52
C ASN A 251 9.92 -21.55 53.70
N GLY A 252 10.81 -22.15 52.89
CA GLY A 252 10.48 -23.30 52.04
C GLY A 252 9.66 -22.99 50.78
N VAL A 253 9.35 -21.72 50.49
CA VAL A 253 8.59 -21.31 49.30
C VAL A 253 9.49 -20.53 48.33
N ALA A 254 9.60 -21.02 47.09
CA ALA A 254 10.27 -20.31 46.00
C ALA A 254 9.41 -19.12 45.53
N ARG A 255 9.98 -17.93 45.58
CA ARG A 255 9.36 -16.68 45.10
C ARG A 255 10.25 -16.00 44.08
N ILE A 256 9.64 -15.29 43.15
CA ILE A 256 10.36 -14.54 42.12
C ILE A 256 11.16 -13.41 42.77
N ALA A 257 12.48 -13.47 42.63
CA ALA A 257 13.38 -12.44 43.13
C ALA A 257 13.54 -11.31 42.10
N SER A 258 13.71 -11.69 40.82
CA SER A 258 13.82 -10.77 39.70
C SER A 258 13.40 -11.45 38.40
N PHE A 259 13.03 -10.65 37.41
CA PHE A 259 12.77 -11.10 36.05
C PHE A 259 13.05 -9.98 35.06
N THR A 260 13.26 -10.34 33.79
CA THR A 260 13.25 -9.37 32.69
C THR A 260 11.86 -9.35 32.07
N PRO A 261 11.14 -8.22 32.07
CA PRO A 261 9.86 -8.12 31.39
C PRO A 261 9.97 -8.53 29.91
N PRO A 262 8.94 -9.16 29.32
CA PRO A 262 8.98 -9.51 27.91
C PRO A 262 9.15 -8.25 27.06
N ALA A 263 10.12 -8.27 26.15
CA ALA A 263 10.30 -7.17 25.20
C ALA A 263 9.13 -7.15 24.20
N ALA A 264 8.63 -5.95 23.89
CA ALA A 264 7.63 -5.74 22.84
C ALA A 264 8.31 -5.75 21.47
N VAL A 265 8.78 -6.92 21.02
CA VAL A 265 9.47 -7.09 19.74
C VAL A 265 8.62 -7.96 18.81
N ALA A 266 8.46 -7.50 17.57
CA ALA A 266 7.79 -8.25 16.52
C ALA A 266 8.70 -8.40 15.30
N THR A 267 8.57 -9.51 14.59
CA THR A 267 9.14 -9.67 13.25
C THR A 267 8.04 -9.82 12.21
N LEU A 268 8.26 -9.22 11.05
CA LEU A 268 7.38 -9.30 9.89
C LEU A 268 8.20 -9.84 8.71
N GLN A 269 7.69 -10.84 8.01
CA GLN A 269 8.37 -11.41 6.85
C GLN A 269 7.39 -12.06 5.87
N THR A 270 7.60 -11.85 4.58
CA THR A 270 6.94 -12.60 3.51
C THR A 270 7.79 -13.79 3.10
N LEU A 271 7.19 -14.97 3.01
CA LEU A 271 7.86 -16.18 2.55
C LEU A 271 7.15 -16.76 1.32
N TYR A 272 7.93 -17.06 0.28
CA TYR A 272 7.46 -17.70 -0.94
C TYR A 272 7.79 -19.20 -0.94
N PRO A 273 6.88 -20.09 -1.36
CA PRO A 273 7.21 -21.50 -1.57
C PRO A 273 8.30 -21.68 -2.64
N PRO A 274 9.06 -22.79 -2.60
CA PRO A 274 10.00 -23.12 -3.66
C PRO A 274 9.32 -23.12 -5.04
N GLY A 275 9.92 -22.41 -6.01
CA GLY A 275 9.39 -22.29 -7.37
C GLY A 275 8.28 -21.26 -7.59
N VAL A 276 7.76 -20.64 -6.51
CA VAL A 276 6.79 -19.55 -6.62
C VAL A 276 7.53 -18.22 -6.67
N SER A 277 7.25 -17.42 -7.70
CA SER A 277 7.87 -16.09 -7.88
C SER A 277 6.97 -14.99 -7.31
N ALA A 278 7.58 -14.02 -6.63
CA ALA A 278 6.94 -12.77 -6.23
C ALA A 278 6.31 -12.02 -7.43
N GLY A 279 6.87 -12.19 -8.64
CA GLY A 279 6.34 -11.62 -9.88
C GLY A 279 5.18 -12.42 -10.52
N GLY A 280 4.81 -13.59 -9.96
CA GLY A 280 3.66 -14.36 -10.40
C GLY A 280 2.35 -13.59 -10.21
N SER A 281 1.31 -13.93 -10.96
CA SER A 281 -0.01 -13.32 -10.77
C SER A 281 -0.62 -13.74 -9.42
N SER A 282 -1.34 -12.83 -8.77
CA SER A 282 -2.17 -13.19 -7.62
C SER A 282 -3.41 -13.96 -8.08
N GLY A 283 -3.71 -15.09 -7.45
CA GLY A 283 -4.88 -15.92 -7.78
C GLY A 283 -6.19 -15.44 -7.13
N TYR A 284 -6.08 -14.71 -6.01
CA TYR A 284 -7.22 -14.28 -5.20
C TYR A 284 -6.88 -13.01 -4.40
N GLY A 285 -7.87 -12.44 -3.71
CA GLY A 285 -7.69 -11.31 -2.83
C GLY A 285 -7.24 -10.05 -3.56
N ARG A 286 -6.36 -9.29 -2.90
CA ARG A 286 -5.64 -8.19 -3.52
C ARG A 286 -4.81 -8.69 -4.71
N GLY A 287 -4.84 -7.90 -5.77
CA GLY A 287 -4.39 -8.29 -7.09
C GLY A 287 -5.49 -8.79 -8.02
N THR A 288 -6.68 -9.09 -7.48
CA THR A 288 -7.84 -9.53 -8.26
C THR A 288 -9.05 -8.60 -8.16
N THR A 289 -9.01 -7.57 -7.31
CA THR A 289 -10.06 -6.56 -7.24
C THR A 289 -10.17 -5.76 -8.53
N ARG A 290 -11.31 -5.09 -8.75
CA ARG A 290 -11.51 -4.24 -9.93
C ARG A 290 -10.47 -3.12 -9.99
N GLU A 291 -10.15 -2.51 -8.84
CA GLU A 291 -9.17 -1.44 -8.69
C GLU A 291 -7.76 -1.94 -9.00
N ASP A 292 -7.40 -3.12 -8.48
CA ASP A 292 -6.09 -3.73 -8.70
C ASP A 292 -5.90 -4.13 -10.16
N GLN A 293 -6.93 -4.68 -10.81
CA GLN A 293 -6.91 -5.00 -12.24
C GLN A 293 -6.87 -3.76 -13.13
N ALA A 294 -7.59 -2.69 -12.76
CA ALA A 294 -7.53 -1.42 -13.48
C ALA A 294 -6.11 -0.82 -13.38
N GLY A 295 -5.52 -0.88 -12.19
CA GLY A 295 -4.11 -0.56 -11.99
C GLY A 295 -3.17 -1.44 -12.83
N GLY A 296 -3.48 -2.73 -12.91
CA GLY A 296 -2.66 -3.74 -13.60
C GLY A 296 -2.52 -3.53 -15.10
N LYS A 297 -3.50 -2.84 -15.70
CA LYS A 297 -3.47 -2.42 -17.11
C LYS A 297 -2.46 -1.31 -17.37
N VAL A 298 -2.11 -0.54 -16.35
CA VAL A 298 -1.13 0.56 -16.39
C VAL A 298 0.23 0.06 -15.87
N ASP A 299 0.23 -0.58 -14.72
CA ASP A 299 1.41 -1.16 -14.08
C ASP A 299 1.10 -2.58 -13.61
N PRO A 300 1.68 -3.60 -14.25
CA PRO A 300 1.40 -5.00 -13.93
C PRO A 300 1.72 -5.40 -12.49
N ARG A 301 2.42 -4.57 -11.70
CA ARG A 301 2.74 -4.86 -10.29
C ARG A 301 1.50 -5.04 -9.42
N SER A 302 0.42 -4.29 -9.66
CA SER A 302 -0.77 -4.33 -8.81
C SER A 302 -1.56 -5.64 -8.89
N THR A 303 -1.26 -6.54 -9.84
CA THR A 303 -1.91 -7.85 -9.98
C THR A 303 -0.99 -9.01 -9.61
N ARG A 304 0.19 -8.72 -9.04
CA ARG A 304 1.18 -9.75 -8.69
C ARG A 304 1.04 -10.25 -7.26
N LEU A 305 1.59 -11.43 -7.02
CA LEU A 305 1.66 -12.05 -5.70
C LEU A 305 2.45 -11.17 -4.71
N ARG A 306 3.53 -10.51 -5.15
CA ARG A 306 4.24 -9.50 -4.34
C ARG A 306 3.34 -8.39 -3.83
N PHE A 307 2.44 -7.92 -4.69
CA PHE A 307 1.50 -6.87 -4.29
C PHE A 307 0.52 -7.41 -3.24
N HIS A 308 -0.03 -8.60 -3.46
CA HIS A 308 -0.91 -9.29 -2.50
C HIS A 308 -0.24 -9.45 -1.13
N GLU A 309 0.95 -10.05 -1.08
CA GLU A 309 1.70 -10.25 0.16
C GLU A 309 2.11 -8.92 0.81
N GLY A 310 2.44 -7.92 -0.01
CA GLY A 310 2.72 -6.58 0.47
C GLY A 310 1.53 -5.95 1.21
N GLN A 311 0.30 -6.27 0.82
CA GLN A 311 -0.90 -5.79 1.52
C GLN A 311 -1.01 -6.38 2.93
N HIS A 312 -0.72 -7.67 3.11
CA HIS A 312 -0.66 -8.25 4.45
C HIS A 312 0.32 -7.52 5.36
N GLY A 313 1.51 -7.20 4.83
CA GLY A 313 2.51 -6.46 5.58
C GLY A 313 2.02 -5.08 6.05
N LEU A 314 1.33 -4.35 5.18
CA LEU A 314 0.72 -3.06 5.52
C LEU A 314 -0.44 -3.21 6.52
N ASP A 315 -1.26 -4.24 6.39
CA ASP A 315 -2.34 -4.53 7.32
C ASP A 315 -1.81 -4.83 8.72
N PHE A 316 -0.74 -5.61 8.83
CA PHE A 316 -0.10 -5.89 10.12
C PHE A 316 0.48 -4.63 10.76
N GLN A 317 1.15 -3.77 9.97
CA GLN A 317 1.65 -2.49 10.47
C GLN A 317 0.51 -1.60 10.98
N ALA A 318 -0.59 -1.49 10.23
CA ALA A 318 -1.77 -0.73 10.64
C ALA A 318 -2.42 -1.33 11.89
N PHE A 319 -2.51 -2.66 12.00
CA PHE A 319 -3.06 -3.33 13.18
C PHE A 319 -2.21 -3.03 14.42
N ILE A 320 -0.88 -3.12 14.33
CA ILE A 320 0.04 -2.79 15.43
C ILE A 320 -0.11 -1.33 15.86
N ALA A 321 -0.18 -0.41 14.89
CA ALA A 321 -0.37 1.01 15.19
C ALA A 321 -1.68 1.29 15.95
N ALA A 322 -2.75 0.57 15.64
CA ALA A 322 -4.09 0.81 16.19
C ALA A 322 -4.44 0.00 17.44
N ASN A 323 -3.69 -1.06 17.77
CA ASN A 323 -4.03 -1.98 18.85
C ASN A 323 -2.87 -2.11 19.84
N ALA A 324 -3.12 -1.81 21.12
CA ALA A 324 -2.13 -2.02 22.17
C ALA A 324 -1.85 -3.53 22.38
N LEU A 325 -0.60 -3.86 22.70
CA LEU A 325 -0.23 -5.20 23.15
C LEU A 325 -0.90 -5.52 24.51
N PRO A 326 -1.18 -6.80 24.80
CA PRO A 326 -1.58 -7.21 26.14
C PRO A 326 -0.49 -6.84 27.16
N ALA A 327 -0.87 -6.59 28.40
CA ALA A 327 0.08 -6.32 29.48
C ALA A 327 0.57 -7.63 30.12
N PHE A 328 1.85 -7.70 30.47
CA PHE A 328 2.40 -8.79 31.29
C PHE A 328 2.10 -8.53 32.78
N THR A 329 1.55 -9.53 33.48
CA THR A 329 1.11 -9.40 34.88
C THR A 329 2.01 -10.11 35.89
N GLY A 330 3.14 -10.70 35.44
CA GLY A 330 4.13 -11.28 36.34
C GLY A 330 4.80 -10.21 37.20
N ALA A 331 5.05 -10.52 38.47
CA ALA A 331 5.60 -9.58 39.43
C ALA A 331 6.59 -10.26 40.39
N THR A 332 7.55 -9.48 40.91
CA THR A 332 8.44 -9.90 41.99
C THR A 332 7.63 -10.26 43.23
N GLY A 333 8.08 -11.28 43.97
CA GLY A 333 7.40 -11.77 45.17
C GLY A 333 6.28 -12.79 44.92
N GLN A 334 5.80 -12.95 43.67
CA GLN A 334 4.92 -14.07 43.30
C GLN A 334 5.59 -15.41 43.60
N THR A 335 4.80 -16.45 43.89
CA THR A 335 5.36 -17.81 43.88
C THR A 335 5.81 -18.16 42.47
N GLU A 336 6.74 -19.10 42.36
CA GLU A 336 7.19 -19.57 41.04
C GLU A 336 6.02 -20.04 40.16
N GLN A 337 5.05 -20.77 40.73
CA GLN A 337 3.87 -21.23 40.01
C GLN A 337 3.02 -20.05 39.50
N GLN A 338 2.70 -19.07 40.34
CA GLN A 338 1.93 -17.88 39.95
C GLN A 338 2.59 -17.12 38.80
N PHE A 339 3.92 -16.99 38.83
CA PHE A 339 4.66 -16.31 37.78
C PHE A 339 4.67 -17.11 36.47
N ARG A 340 4.85 -18.44 36.53
CA ARG A 340 4.74 -19.31 35.35
C ARG A 340 3.35 -19.23 34.72
N ASP A 341 2.30 -19.18 35.54
CA ASP A 341 0.93 -19.00 35.06
C ASP A 341 0.75 -17.64 34.35
N ALA A 342 1.34 -16.56 34.89
CA ALA A 342 1.34 -15.25 34.25
C ALA A 342 2.10 -15.24 32.90
N VAL A 343 3.23 -15.96 32.80
CA VAL A 343 3.96 -16.16 31.54
C VAL A 343 3.11 -16.88 30.50
N GLU A 344 2.44 -17.98 30.87
CA GLU A 344 1.58 -18.72 29.94
C GLU A 344 0.31 -17.94 29.56
N ALA A 345 -0.27 -17.18 30.49
CA ALA A 345 -1.38 -16.28 30.21
C ALA A 345 -0.98 -15.21 29.17
N TYR A 346 0.20 -14.60 29.34
CA TYR A 346 0.72 -13.62 28.41
C TYR A 346 1.00 -14.22 27.02
N LYS A 347 1.62 -15.41 26.95
CA LYS A 347 1.80 -16.14 25.68
C LYS A 347 0.48 -16.41 24.96
N ARG A 348 -0.57 -16.82 25.68
CA ARG A 348 -1.92 -16.99 25.11
C ARG A 348 -2.49 -15.66 24.61
N ALA A 349 -2.33 -14.59 25.36
CA ALA A 349 -2.82 -13.26 24.99
C ALA A 349 -2.12 -12.72 23.72
N ILE A 350 -0.81 -12.94 23.57
CA ILE A 350 -0.07 -12.57 22.37
C ILE A 350 -0.47 -13.43 21.18
N ARG A 351 -0.66 -14.76 21.34
CA ARG A 351 -1.22 -15.59 20.26
C ARG A 351 -2.57 -15.06 19.79
N ALA A 352 -3.48 -14.77 20.73
CA ALA A 352 -4.77 -14.18 20.40
C ALA A 352 -4.66 -12.79 19.74
N TYR A 353 -3.65 -12.00 20.09
CA TYR A 353 -3.36 -10.72 19.42
C TYR A 353 -2.95 -10.94 17.96
N VAL A 354 -2.02 -11.86 17.70
CA VAL A 354 -1.57 -12.22 16.35
C VAL A 354 -2.73 -12.81 15.54
N ASP A 355 -3.55 -13.68 16.11
CA ASP A 355 -4.73 -14.25 15.43
C ASP A 355 -5.73 -13.17 15.01
N ARG A 356 -5.95 -12.15 15.85
CA ARG A 356 -6.78 -10.99 15.48
C ARG A 356 -6.15 -10.18 14.35
N ALA A 357 -4.84 -9.96 14.39
CA ALA A 357 -4.12 -9.25 13.34
C ALA A 357 -4.22 -10.00 12.00
N THR A 358 -4.02 -11.31 12.01
CA THR A 358 -4.14 -12.18 10.83
C THR A 358 -5.56 -12.14 10.27
N LYS A 359 -6.59 -12.32 11.12
CA LYS A 359 -7.99 -12.22 10.68
C LYS A 359 -8.35 -10.85 10.11
N ALA A 360 -7.86 -9.78 10.73
CA ALA A 360 -8.08 -8.42 10.24
C ALA A 360 -7.45 -8.23 8.85
N SER A 361 -6.23 -8.72 8.65
CA SER A 361 -5.54 -8.69 7.36
C SER A 361 -6.23 -9.58 6.32
N SER A 362 -6.59 -10.82 6.64
CA SER A 362 -7.33 -11.71 5.73
C SER A 362 -8.61 -11.07 5.20
N ARG A 363 -9.40 -10.40 6.07
CA ARG A 363 -10.65 -9.75 5.66
C ARG A 363 -10.46 -8.69 4.57
N VAL A 364 -9.37 -7.95 4.59
CA VAL A 364 -9.11 -6.86 3.63
C VAL A 364 -8.18 -7.27 2.50
N THR A 365 -7.43 -8.35 2.68
CA THR A 365 -6.46 -8.84 1.69
C THR A 365 -6.89 -10.11 0.97
N HIS A 366 -7.29 -11.17 1.66
CA HIS A 366 -7.75 -12.42 1.05
C HIS A 366 -9.22 -12.38 0.59
N CYS A 367 -10.06 -11.63 1.30
CA CYS A 367 -11.52 -11.70 1.19
C CYS A 367 -12.14 -10.58 0.36
N VAL A 368 -11.38 -10.08 -0.61
CA VAL A 368 -11.80 -9.05 -1.57
C VAL A 368 -11.50 -9.52 -3.00
N GLY A 369 -12.17 -8.94 -4.00
CA GLY A 369 -12.01 -9.40 -5.40
C GLY A 369 -12.50 -10.85 -5.56
N THR A 370 -11.71 -11.69 -6.23
CA THR A 370 -11.87 -13.15 -6.17
C THR A 370 -11.42 -13.61 -4.80
N THR A 371 -12.31 -14.03 -3.92
CA THR A 371 -11.91 -14.40 -2.55
C THR A 371 -11.09 -15.70 -2.53
N ILE A 372 -10.32 -15.92 -1.47
CA ILE A 372 -9.58 -17.18 -1.29
C ILE A 372 -10.53 -18.40 -1.29
N ASP A 373 -11.73 -18.26 -0.72
CA ASP A 373 -12.74 -19.32 -0.71
C ASP A 373 -13.23 -19.66 -2.13
N GLN A 374 -13.53 -18.62 -2.94
CA GLN A 374 -13.93 -18.79 -4.34
C GLN A 374 -12.81 -19.43 -5.16
N TYR A 375 -11.57 -18.99 -4.96
CA TYR A 375 -10.41 -19.54 -5.64
C TYR A 375 -10.20 -21.01 -5.28
N ASN A 376 -10.20 -21.36 -3.99
CA ASN A 376 -10.02 -22.73 -3.53
C ASN A 376 -11.13 -23.65 -4.05
N GLN A 377 -12.39 -23.18 -4.03
CA GLN A 377 -13.51 -23.92 -4.60
C GLN A 377 -13.34 -24.18 -6.10
N ALA A 378 -12.83 -23.20 -6.85
CA ALA A 378 -12.57 -23.34 -8.28
C ALA A 378 -11.39 -24.28 -8.60
N GLN A 379 -10.35 -24.30 -7.75
CA GLN A 379 -9.18 -25.17 -7.93
C GLN A 379 -9.41 -26.61 -7.49
N ALA A 380 -10.36 -26.85 -6.58
CA ALA A 380 -10.71 -28.19 -6.10
C ALA A 380 -12.22 -28.43 -6.12
N PRO A 381 -12.86 -28.53 -7.31
CA PRO A 381 -14.29 -28.75 -7.41
C PRO A 381 -14.73 -30.01 -6.66
N GLY A 382 -15.68 -29.87 -5.73
CA GLY A 382 -16.22 -30.97 -4.92
C GLY A 382 -15.45 -31.29 -3.63
N ALA A 383 -14.33 -30.63 -3.37
CA ALA A 383 -13.65 -30.75 -2.08
C ALA A 383 -14.37 -29.94 -0.99
N THR A 384 -14.40 -30.46 0.24
CA THR A 384 -14.80 -29.69 1.42
C THR A 384 -13.72 -28.65 1.71
N ILE A 385 -14.05 -27.37 1.55
CA ILE A 385 -13.17 -26.26 1.91
C ILE A 385 -13.55 -25.70 3.27
N THR A 386 -12.56 -25.27 4.05
CA THR A 386 -12.80 -24.44 5.24
C THR A 386 -12.92 -23.00 4.75
N LEU A 387 -14.05 -22.36 5.03
CA LEU A 387 -14.28 -20.97 4.63
C LEU A 387 -13.49 -20.02 5.54
N GLU A 388 -12.71 -19.14 4.93
CA GLU A 388 -11.95 -18.08 5.61
C GLU A 388 -12.71 -16.75 5.58
N CYS A 389 -13.49 -16.49 4.53
CA CYS A 389 -14.10 -15.19 4.26
C CYS A 389 -15.53 -15.04 4.76
N THR A 390 -15.96 -15.90 5.69
CA THR A 390 -17.26 -15.77 6.35
C THR A 390 -17.29 -14.53 7.27
N PRO A 391 -18.38 -13.72 7.24
CA PRO A 391 -18.49 -12.47 7.98
C PRO A 391 -18.20 -12.56 9.49
#